data_AF-A0A0L8V2Q7-F1
#
_entry.id   AF-A0A0L8V2Q7-F1
#
_cell.length_a   1.000
_cell.length_b   1.000
_cell.length_c   1.000
_cell.angle_alpha   90.00
_cell.angle_beta   90.00
_cell.angle_gamma   90.00
#
_symmetry.space_group_name_H-M   'P 1'
#
loop_
_entity.id
_entity.type
_entity.pdbx_description
1 polymer ?
#
loop_
_entity_poly.entity_id
_entity_poly.type
_entity_poly.pdbx_seq_one_letter_code
_entity_poly.pdbx_strand_id
1 'polypeptide(L)' 'MTCPYETDFNCRIKDDHDVIGTCPCCDTQYNLLDGGYVISGPSAEPLKQYRVNVSGGRLHVSN' A
#
# COMPACT_ATOMS: atom_id res chain seq x y z
N MET A 1 -3.37 -1.59 -4.72
CA MET A 1 -2.92 -0.40 -3.96
C MET A 1 -2.38 0.62 -4.96
N THR A 2 -2.79 1.89 -4.87
CA THR A 2 -2.36 2.98 -5.77
C THR A 2 -1.36 3.87 -5.03
N CYS A 3 -0.31 4.36 -5.71
CA CYS A 3 0.65 5.32 -5.14
C CYS A 3 -0.11 6.63 -4.83
N PRO A 4 -0.17 7.11 -3.57
CA PRO A 4 -0.84 8.38 -3.24
C PRO A 4 -0.19 9.59 -3.93
N TYR A 5 1.08 9.48 -4.33
CA TYR A 5 1.77 10.48 -5.12
C TYR A 5 1.23 10.62 -6.56
N GLU A 6 0.85 9.51 -7.19
CA GLU A 6 0.36 9.51 -8.58
C GLU A 6 -0.85 8.60 -8.68
N THR A 7 -2.03 9.21 -8.78
CA THR A 7 -3.33 8.51 -8.80
C THR A 7 -3.59 7.88 -10.19
N ASP A 8 -2.66 7.04 -10.65
CA ASP A 8 -2.81 6.26 -11.87
C ASP A 8 -3.17 4.82 -11.51
N PHE A 9 -4.18 4.27 -12.19
CA PHE A 9 -4.67 2.90 -11.98
C PHE A 9 -3.71 1.83 -12.52
N ASN A 10 -2.79 2.20 -13.40
CA ASN A 10 -1.73 1.35 -13.91
C ASN A 10 -0.55 1.24 -12.93
N CYS A 11 -0.42 2.22 -12.04
CA CYS A 11 0.64 2.29 -11.02
C CYS A 11 0.24 1.53 -9.76
N ARG A 12 0.07 0.21 -9.92
CA ARG A 12 -0.21 -0.69 -8.81
C ARG A 12 1.08 -1.06 -8.09
N ILE A 13 1.10 -0.82 -6.78
CA ILE A 13 2.17 -1.26 -5.89
C ILE A 13 2.25 -2.77 -5.96
N LYS A 14 3.46 -3.28 -6.19
CA LYS A 14 3.79 -4.70 -6.15
C LYS A 14 4.46 -4.99 -4.82
N ASP A 15 4.07 -6.08 -4.19
CA ASP A 15 4.80 -6.64 -3.07
C ASP A 15 6.13 -7.22 -3.60
N ASP A 16 7.22 -6.75 -3.01
CA ASP A 16 8.50 -7.43 -3.10
C ASP A 16 8.65 -8.36 -1.88
N HIS A 17 9.44 -9.42 -2.01
CA HIS A 17 9.42 -10.63 -1.15
C HIS A 17 9.68 -10.44 0.37
N ASP A 18 9.73 -9.21 0.88
CA ASP A 18 10.02 -8.84 2.28
C ASP A 18 8.97 -7.88 2.88
N VAL A 19 7.71 -7.97 2.44
CA VAL A 19 6.60 -7.14 2.98
C VAL A 19 6.80 -5.63 2.73
N ILE A 20 7.66 -5.32 1.77
CA ILE A 20 7.85 -3.99 1.20
C ILE A 20 7.03 -3.91 -0.08
N GLY A 21 6.13 -2.94 -0.15
CA GLY A 21 5.41 -2.61 -1.37
C GLY A 21 6.18 -1.57 -2.16
N THR A 22 6.60 -1.91 -3.38
CA THR A 22 7.28 -0.96 -4.28
C THR A 22 6.33 -0.52 -5.38
N CYS A 23 6.19 0.78 -5.59
CA CYS A 23 5.45 1.30 -6.73
C CYS A 23 6.34 1.38 -7.98
N PRO A 24 5.99 0.73 -9.10
CA PRO A 24 6.80 0.73 -10.31
C PRO A 24 6.82 2.05 -11.09
N CYS A 25 5.99 3.03 -10.73
CA CYS A 25 5.91 4.32 -11.43
C CYS A 25 6.68 5.44 -10.72
N CYS A 26 6.59 5.43 -9.39
CA CYS A 26 7.16 6.46 -8.53
C CYS A 26 8.40 5.96 -7.77
N ASP A 27 8.78 4.68 -7.96
CA ASP A 27 9.83 3.93 -7.21
C ASP A 27 9.71 4.05 -5.68
N THR A 28 8.54 4.45 -5.19
CA THR A 28 8.32 4.62 -3.76
C THR A 28 8.15 3.25 -3.11
N GLN A 29 8.87 3.06 -2.02
CA GLN A 29 8.82 1.88 -1.18
C GLN A 29 8.00 2.18 0.07
N TYR A 30 7.08 1.28 0.36
CA TYR A 30 6.17 1.36 1.50
C TYR A 30 6.32 0.12 2.38
N ASN A 31 6.34 0.31 3.69
CA ASN A 31 6.33 -0.77 4.66
C ASN A 31 4.90 -1.27 4.87
N LEU A 32 4.56 -2.46 4.38
CA LEU A 32 3.19 -2.98 4.49
C LEU A 32 2.87 -3.52 5.90
N LEU A 33 3.88 -3.81 6.74
CA LEU A 33 3.68 -4.20 8.14
C LEU A 33 3.37 -3.00 9.03
N ASP A 34 4.03 -1.87 8.76
CA ASP A 34 3.88 -0.64 9.54
C ASP A 34 2.82 0.28 8.93
N GLY A 35 1.63 -0.27 8.65
CA GLY A 35 0.49 0.53 8.18
C GLY A 35 0.67 1.22 6.82
N GLY A 36 1.69 0.85 6.03
CA GLY A 36 1.95 1.45 4.72
C GLY A 36 2.83 2.71 4.76
N TYR A 37 3.62 2.92 5.81
CA TYR A 37 4.54 4.07 5.87
C TYR A 37 5.58 4.07 4.75
N VAL A 38 5.92 5.27 4.29
CA VAL A 38 6.95 5.48 3.25
C VAL A 38 8.32 5.18 3.85
N ILE A 39 9.03 4.23 3.25
CA ILE A 39 10.43 3.92 3.57
C ILE A 39 11.34 4.84 2.76
N SER A 40 11.07 4.97 1.45
CA SER A 40 11.84 5.80 0.53
C SER A 40 11.02 6.16 -0.70
N GLY A 41 11.32 7.33 -1.31
CA GLY A 41 10.69 7.78 -2.55
C GLY A 41 9.97 9.13 -2.43
N PRO A 42 9.34 9.59 -3.53
CA PRO A 42 8.68 10.90 -3.62
C PRO A 42 7.34 11.02 -2.89
N SER A 43 6.75 9.93 -2.41
CA SER A 43 5.48 10.01 -1.70
C SER A 43 5.63 10.69 -0.34
N ALA A 44 4.84 11.74 -0.10
CA ALA A 44 4.77 12.41 1.20
C ALA A 44 3.81 11.72 2.17
N GLU A 45 2.86 10.92 1.67
CA GLU A 45 1.82 10.28 2.47
C GLU A 45 1.95 8.75 2.49
N PRO A 46 1.62 8.11 3.63
CA PRO A 46 1.57 6.65 3.74
C PRO A 46 0.38 6.08 2.96
N LEU A 47 0.39 4.77 2.72
CA LEU A 47 -0.74 4.08 2.11
C LEU A 47 -1.96 4.12 3.04
N LYS A 48 -3.14 4.22 2.43
CA LYS A 48 -4.38 4.13 3.18
C LYS A 48 -4.58 2.71 3.71
N GLN A 49 -4.43 2.53 5.02
CA GLN A 49 -4.73 1.29 5.70
C GLN A 49 -6.25 1.14 5.87
N TYR A 50 -6.80 0.01 5.42
CA TYR A 50 -8.19 -0.34 5.66
C TYR A 50 -8.30 -1.31 6.82
N ARG A 51 -9.29 -1.09 7.69
CA ARG A 51 -9.57 -2.02 8.77
C ARG A 51 -10.28 -3.24 8.21
N VAL A 52 -9.75 -4.42 8.50
CA VAL A 52 -10.32 -5.68 8.05
C VAL A 52 -10.75 -6.49 9.27
N ASN A 53 -11.98 -6.98 9.26
CA ASN A 53 -12.48 -7.93 10.24
C ASN A 53 -12.82 -9.25 9.55
N VAL A 54 -12.43 -10.37 10.14
CA VAL A 54 -12.71 -11.70 9.59
C VAL A 54 -13.97 -12.24 10.25
N SER A 55 -15.02 -12.48 9.48
CA SER A 55 -16.26 -13.07 9.97
C SER A 55 -16.77 -14.14 9.00
N GLY A 56 -16.93 -15.38 9.50
CA GLY A 56 -17.43 -16.51 8.72
C GLY A 56 -16.60 -16.82 7.46
N GLY A 57 -15.27 -16.65 7.52
CA GLY A 57 -14.38 -16.87 6.38
C GLY A 57 -14.42 -15.76 5.32
N ARG A 58 -15.12 -14.65 5.58
CA ARG A 58 -15.13 -13.47 4.72
C ARG A 58 -14.35 -12.33 5.38
N LEU A 59 -13.65 -11.57 4.55
CA LEU A 59 -13.00 -10.33 4.94
C LEU A 59 -14.00 -9.19 4.80
N HIS A 60 -14.36 -8.56 5.92
CA HIS A 60 -15.16 -7.35 5.94
C HIS A 60 -14.23 -6.14 6.07
N VAL A 61 -14.21 -5.30 5.04
CA VAL A 61 -13.32 -4.14 4.96
C VAL A 61 -14.12 -2.88 5.28
N SER A 62 -13.68 -2.12 6.28
CA SER A 62 -14.29 -0.83 6.68
C SER A 62 -13.30 0.32 6.54
N ASN A 63 -13.83 1.53 6.36
CA ASN A 63 -13.03 2.76 6.28
C ASN A 63 -12.86 3.44 7.63
#